data_AF-A0A9E3C1F8-F1
#
_entry.id   AF-A0A9E3C1F8-F1
#
_cell.length_a   1.000
_cell.length_b   1.000
_cell.length_c   1.000
_cell.angle_alpha   90.00
_cell.angle_beta   90.00
_cell.angle_gamma   90.00
#
_symmetry.space_group_name_H-M   'P 1'
#
loop_
_entity.id
_entity.type
_entity.pdbx_description
1 polymer ?
#
loop_
_entity_poly.entity_id
_entity_poly.type
_entity_poly.pdbx_seq_one_letter_code
_entity_poly.pdbx_strand_id
1 'polypeptide(L)'
;MSAGICKISRARSRWLGSLWTSLDVLEEKIYVERDAWHVPVLPSRQPRWMYAYYEVLAEVEADLQEKENLNVFFIPVFPDEAAPLAA
;
A
#
# COMPACT_ATOMS: atom_id res chain seq x y z
N MET A 1 -3.08 16.24 11.25
CA MET A 1 -2.88 14.79 11.00
C MET A 1 -4.25 14.13 10.99
N SER A 2 -4.75 13.75 9.81
CA SER A 2 -6.09 13.17 9.65
C SER A 2 -6.12 11.76 10.26
N ALA A 3 -7.15 11.44 11.05
CA ALA A 3 -7.28 10.19 11.79
C ALA A 3 -7.19 8.92 10.93
N GLY A 4 -7.45 9.01 9.62
CA GLY A 4 -7.31 7.91 8.67
C GLY A 4 -5.86 7.47 8.42
N ILE A 5 -4.90 8.40 8.36
CA ILE A 5 -3.50 8.10 8.07
C ILE A 5 -2.88 7.25 9.19
N CYS A 6 -3.17 7.59 10.46
CA CYS A 6 -2.72 6.82 11.62
C CYS A 6 -3.24 5.36 11.63
N LYS A 7 -4.41 5.11 11.05
CA LYS A 7 -5.00 3.77 11.00
C LYS A 7 -4.34 2.90 9.94
N ILE A 8 -4.12 3.48 8.76
CA ILE A 8 -3.39 2.85 7.65
C ILE A 8 -1.98 2.45 8.10
N SER A 9 -1.27 3.34 8.80
CA SER A 9 0.08 3.08 9.33
C SER A 9 0.11 2.01 10.43
N ARG A 10 -1.01 1.77 11.14
CA ARG A 10 -1.12 0.72 12.18
C ARG A 10 -1.48 -0.65 11.60
N ALA A 11 -2.29 -0.70 10.54
CA ALA A 11 -2.59 -1.93 9.81
C ALA A 11 -1.31 -2.58 9.24
N ARG A 12 -0.30 -1.76 8.90
CA ARG A 12 1.05 -2.16 8.45
C ARG A 12 1.68 -3.29 9.26
N SER A 13 1.60 -3.24 10.59
CA SER A 13 2.34 -4.16 11.46
C SER A 13 1.66 -5.52 11.65
N ARG A 14 0.38 -5.66 11.29
CA ARG A 14 -0.40 -6.88 11.56
C ARG A 14 -0.32 -7.89 10.41
N TRP A 15 -0.17 -7.42 9.17
CA TRP A 15 -0.29 -8.25 7.96
C TRP A 15 1.05 -8.64 7.33
N LEU A 16 2.13 -7.88 7.60
CA LEU A 16 3.46 -8.10 7.01
C LEU A 16 4.33 -9.11 7.76
N GLY A 17 3.80 -9.78 8.78
CA GLY A 17 4.54 -10.81 9.53
C GLY A 17 4.79 -12.10 8.74
N SER A 18 4.06 -12.33 7.63
CA SER A 18 4.06 -13.62 6.91
C SER A 18 4.77 -13.59 5.54
N LEU A 19 5.02 -12.41 4.98
CA LEU A 19 5.74 -12.26 3.70
C LEU A 19 7.01 -11.44 3.92
N TRP A 20 8.13 -11.94 3.43
CA TRP A 20 9.50 -11.47 3.68
C TRP A 20 9.85 -10.09 3.10
N THR A 21 8.87 -9.21 2.94
CA THR A 21 9.03 -7.89 2.34
C THR A 21 8.35 -6.85 3.22
N SER A 22 9.15 -6.02 3.87
CA SER A 22 8.65 -4.79 4.48
C SER A 22 8.07 -3.89 3.37
N LEU A 23 6.86 -3.38 3.58
CA LEU A 23 6.23 -2.40 2.72
C LEU A 23 6.38 -1.03 3.36
N ASP A 24 7.01 -0.11 2.64
CA ASP A 24 7.15 1.27 3.03
C ASP A 24 5.96 2.05 2.46
N VAL A 25 5.19 2.70 3.33
CA VAL A 25 4.05 3.52 2.91
C VAL A 25 4.56 4.92 2.71
N LEU A 26 4.37 5.48 1.51
CA LEU A 26 4.72 6.87 1.23
C LEU A 26 3.61 7.78 1.75
N GLU A 27 3.61 8.03 3.07
CA GLU A 27 2.59 8.84 3.76
C GLU A 27 2.43 10.25 3.14
N GLU A 28 3.54 10.81 2.64
CA GLU A 28 3.59 12.12 1.98
C GLU A 28 2.87 12.15 0.63
N LYS A 29 2.60 10.99 0.04
CA LYS A 29 1.93 10.83 -1.25
C LYS A 29 0.54 10.22 -1.11
N ILE A 30 0.01 10.07 0.10
CA ILE A 30 -1.36 9.61 0.30
C ILE A 30 -2.32 10.72 -0.15
N TYR A 31 -3.26 10.37 -1.02
CA TYR A 31 -4.32 11.27 -1.45
C TYR A 31 -5.67 10.55 -1.44
N VAL A 32 -6.74 11.32 -1.33
CA VAL A 32 -8.10 10.80 -1.41
C VAL A 32 -8.69 11.21 -2.75
N GLU A 33 -9.17 10.24 -3.51
CA GLU A 33 -9.86 10.46 -4.77
C GLU A 33 -11.16 9.63 -4.77
N ARG A 34 -12.28 10.26 -5.15
CA ARG A 34 -13.60 9.60 -5.25
C ARG A 34 -14.00 8.80 -3.99
N ASP A 35 -13.76 9.38 -2.80
CA ASP A 35 -14.04 8.74 -1.50
C ASP A 35 -13.18 7.49 -1.20
N ALA A 36 -12.09 7.31 -1.94
CA ALA A 36 -11.13 6.24 -1.73
C ALA A 36 -9.74 6.80 -1.39
N TRP A 37 -9.06 6.19 -0.43
CA TRP A 37 -7.70 6.53 -0.03
C TRP A 37 -6.71 5.81 -0.91
N HIS A 38 -5.98 6.56 -1.74
CA HIS A 38 -4.90 6.05 -2.54
C HIS A 38 -3.60 6.12 -1.74
N VAL A 39 -3.05 4.95 -1.43
CA VAL A 39 -1.89 4.79 -0.55
C VAL A 39 -0.73 4.20 -1.34
N PRO A 40 0.25 5.02 -1.74
CA PRO A 40 1.39 4.51 -2.49
C PRO A 40 2.29 3.70 -1.57
N VAL A 41 2.62 2.48 -1.98
CA VAL A 41 3.43 1.53 -1.21
C VAL A 41 4.64 1.08 -2.00
N LEU A 42 5.80 1.19 -1.36
CA LEU A 42 7.09 0.81 -1.90
C LEU A 42 7.52 -0.51 -1.25
N PRO A 43 7.66 -1.61 -1.99
CA PRO A 43 8.24 -2.81 -1.42
C PRO A 43 9.75 -2.57 -1.14
N SER A 44 10.21 -2.76 0.09
CA SER A 44 11.63 -2.55 0.45
C SER A 44 12.58 -3.53 -0.26
N ARG A 45 12.04 -4.66 -0.75
CA ARG A 45 12.73 -5.60 -1.64
C ARG A 45 11.79 -5.98 -2.77
N GLN A 46 12.32 -6.14 -3.97
CA GLN A 46 11.53 -6.56 -5.11
C GLN A 46 10.89 -7.93 -4.81
N PRO A 47 9.55 -8.05 -4.80
CA PRO A 47 8.90 -9.30 -4.46
C PRO A 47 9.24 -10.33 -5.53
N ARG A 48 9.76 -11.48 -5.11
CA ARG A 48 10.12 -12.58 -6.03
C ARG A 48 8.90 -13.10 -6.81
N TRP A 49 7.72 -12.97 -6.23
CA TRP A 49 6.44 -13.31 -6.84
C TRP A 49 5.48 -12.12 -6.72
N MET A 50 5.35 -11.35 -7.80
CA MET A 50 4.44 -10.20 -7.83
C MET A 50 2.98 -10.61 -7.58
N TYR A 51 2.56 -11.79 -8.04
CA TYR A 51 1.20 -12.29 -7.84
C TYR A 51 0.85 -12.40 -6.35
N ALA A 52 1.68 -13.09 -5.56
CA ALA A 52 1.50 -13.22 -4.11
C ALA A 52 1.54 -11.86 -3.39
N TYR A 53 2.31 -10.90 -3.93
CA TYR A 53 2.34 -9.54 -3.41
C TYR A 53 1.01 -8.81 -3.64
N TYR A 54 0.42 -8.88 -4.83
CA TYR A 54 -0.89 -8.28 -5.11
C TYR A 54 -2.02 -8.96 -4.33
N GLU A 55 -1.98 -10.28 -4.15
CA GLU A 55 -2.97 -11.00 -3.33
C GLU A 55 -3.00 -10.45 -1.91
N VAL A 56 -1.83 -10.23 -1.31
CA VAL A 56 -1.76 -9.69 0.05
C VAL A 56 -2.16 -8.23 0.15
N LEU A 57 -1.87 -7.41 -0.87
CA LEU A 57 -2.42 -6.06 -0.90
C LEU A 57 -3.96 -6.11 -0.92
N ALA A 58 -4.55 -6.94 -1.77
CA ALA A 58 -6.00 -7.10 -1.87
C ALA A 58 -6.63 -7.61 -0.56
N GLU A 59 -5.97 -8.55 0.13
CA GLU A 59 -6.41 -9.00 1.45
C GLU A 59 -6.42 -7.87 2.49
N VAL A 60 -5.40 -7.01 2.48
CA VAL A 60 -5.32 -5.87 3.41
C VAL A 60 -6.35 -4.79 3.07
N GLU A 61 -6.59 -4.52 1.78
CA GLU A 61 -7.64 -3.59 1.32
C GLU A 61 -9.02 -4.07 1.78
N ALA A 62 -9.32 -5.36 1.58
CA ALA A 62 -10.56 -5.97 2.03
C ALA A 62 -10.71 -5.87 3.56
N ASP A 63 -9.66 -6.17 4.32
CA ASP A 63 -9.69 -6.10 5.78
C ASP A 63 -9.95 -4.67 6.30
N LEU A 64 -9.33 -3.67 5.67
CA LEU A 64 -9.52 -2.25 5.99
C LEU A 64 -10.94 -1.78 5.67
N GLN A 65 -11.49 -2.24 4.55
CA GLN A 65 -12.86 -1.94 4.16
C GLN A 65 -13.87 -2.60 5.11
N GLU A 66 -13.69 -3.88 5.43
CA GLU A 66 -14.62 -4.64 6.27
C GLU A 66 -14.56 -4.20 7.74
N LYS A 67 -13.36 -4.04 8.31
CA LYS A 67 -13.20 -3.76 9.75
C LYS A 67 -13.27 -2.29 10.11
N GLU A 68 -12.75 -1.43 9.24
CA GLU A 68 -12.63 0.01 9.52
C GLU A 68 -13.53 0.89 8.66
N ASN A 69 -14.28 0.30 7.72
CA ASN A 69 -15.11 1.02 6.75
C ASN A 69 -14.28 2.04 5.93
N LEU A 70 -13.00 1.72 5.72
CA LEU A 70 -12.07 2.56 4.97
C LEU A 70 -11.90 1.97 3.57
N ASN A 71 -12.34 2.71 2.57
CA ASN A 71 -12.09 2.38 1.18
C ASN A 71 -10.65 2.79 0.83
N VAL A 72 -9.72 1.83 0.82
CA VAL A 72 -8.28 2.06 0.62
C VAL A 72 -7.83 1.29 -0.61
N PHE A 73 -7.03 1.94 -1.45
CA PHE A 73 -6.34 1.33 -2.58
C PHE A 73 -4.83 1.47 -2.41
N PHE A 74 -4.12 0.36 -2.31
CA PHE A 74 -2.66 0.36 -2.31
C PHE A 74 -2.14 0.47 -3.75
N ILE A 75 -1.36 1.52 -4.00
CA ILE A 75 -0.71 1.74 -5.28
C ILE A 75 0.75 1.29 -5.16
N PRO A 76 1.14 0.15 -5.73
CA PRO A 76 2.52 -0.28 -5.68
C PRO A 76 3.40 0.64 -6.51
N VAL A 77 4.40 1.21 -5.85
CA VAL A 77 5.45 2.04 -6.46
C VAL A 77 6.70 1.18 -6.46
N PHE A 78 7.19 0.79 -7.63
CA PHE A 78 8.45 0.06 -7.75
C PHE A 78 9.58 1.04 -8.05
N PRO A 79 10.78 0.88 -7.46
CA PRO A 79 11.89 1.80 -7.70
C PRO A 79 12.55 1.66 -9.09
N ASP A 80 11.85 1.12 -10.09
CA ASP A 80 12.33 1.04 -11.48
C ASP A 80 11.26 1.58 -12.46
N GLU A 81 10.99 2.88 -12.34
CA GLU A 81 10.58 3.73 -13.47
C GLU A 81 10.98 5.19 -13.19
N ALA A 82 12.26 5.38 -12.84
CA ALA A 82 12.98 6.62 -13.12
C ALA A 82 13.71 6.52 -14.47
N ALA A 83 13.19 5.71 -15.40
CA ALA A 83 13.53 5.86 -16.80
C ALA A 83 12.57 6.91 -17.35
N PRO A 84 13.03 8.12 -17.71
CA PRO A 84 12.15 9.05 -18.38
C PRO A 84 11.70 8.39 -19.68
N LEU A 85 10.39 8.27 -19.87
CA LEU A 85 9.80 8.33 -21.20
C LEU A 85 10.07 9.75 -21.73
N ALA A 86 11.32 10.02 -22.09
CA ALA A 86 11.75 11.23 -22.76
C ALA A 86 12.46 10.83 -24.06
N ALA A 87 11.73 11.09 -25.14
CA ALA A 87 12.13 11.24 -26.54
C ALA A 87 12.45 9.96 -27.33
#